data_AF-A0A6G6K6K1-F1
#
_entry.id   AF-A0A6G6K6K1-F1
#
_cell.length_a   1.000
_cell.length_b   1.000
_cell.length_c   1.000
_cell.angle_alpha   90.00
_cell.angle_beta   90.00
_cell.angle_gamma   90.00
#
_symmetry.space_group_name_H-M   'P 1'
#
loop_
_entity.id
_entity.type
_entity.pdbx_description
1 polymer ?
#
loop_
_entity_poly.entity_id
_entity_poly.type
_entity_poly.pdbx_seq_one_letter_code
_entity_poly.pdbx_strand_id
1 'polypeptide(L)'
;MHSFALSYGLRQNPGEFFPFDVTAIASLTCKRQRATAMNEYLIASIETAHRTIQRFAEAGFEPAQAIERQLNWCWKRANGDIEGPPPATLCMSYIMSQEFEKYGAYPMLAHHLRAIEAMIELLDMNADDVAKYAALSA
;
A
#
# COMPACT_ATOMS: atom_id res chain seq x y z
N MET A 1 37.99 47.57 36.14
CA MET A 1 38.80 46.45 36.66
C MET A 1 37.93 45.64 37.61
N HIS A 2 38.20 44.34 37.79
CA HIS A 2 37.33 43.22 38.25
C HIS A 2 36.68 42.51 37.03
N SER A 3 37.40 41.65 36.31
CA SER A 3 37.87 40.27 36.60
C SER A 3 36.80 39.21 36.31
N PHE A 4 37.10 38.42 35.28
CA PHE A 4 36.40 37.22 34.78
C PHE A 4 36.29 36.10 35.82
N ALA A 5 35.18 35.35 35.78
CA ALA A 5 35.21 33.89 35.94
C ALA A 5 33.92 33.30 35.32
N LEU A 6 34.04 32.81 34.08
CA LEU A 6 33.15 31.81 33.50
C LEU A 6 33.42 30.49 34.21
N SER A 7 32.41 29.90 34.85
CA SER A 7 32.46 28.51 35.29
C SER A 7 31.33 27.74 34.62
N TYR A 8 31.65 27.20 33.44
CA TYR A 8 30.94 26.07 32.84
C TYR A 8 31.11 24.86 33.75
N GLY A 9 30.03 24.45 34.42
CA GLY A 9 29.97 23.17 35.12
C GLY A 9 29.78 22.03 34.13
N LEU A 10 30.84 21.64 33.42
CA LEU A 10 30.89 20.38 32.67
C LEU A 10 31.11 19.24 33.67
N ARG A 11 30.01 18.75 34.27
CA ARG A 11 30.03 17.48 35.00
C ARG A 11 29.86 16.35 33.99
N GLN A 12 30.98 15.85 33.46
CA GLN A 12 31.02 14.59 32.72
C GLN A 12 30.75 13.44 33.70
N ASN A 13 29.55 12.87 33.64
CA ASN A 13 29.29 11.53 34.17
C ASN A 13 29.72 10.52 33.09
N PRO A 14 30.68 9.62 33.34
CA PRO A 14 30.94 8.50 32.47
C PRO A 14 30.02 7.35 32.91
N GLY A 15 28.90 7.14 32.22
CA GLY A 15 28.05 6.01 32.59
C GLY A 15 26.65 5.88 31.99
N GLU A 16 26.12 6.87 31.29
CA GLU A 16 24.80 6.72 30.65
C GLU A 16 24.97 6.48 29.15
N PHE A 17 25.28 5.21 28.84
CA PHE A 17 24.97 4.65 27.53
C PHE A 17 23.44 4.65 27.44
N PHE A 18 22.85 5.68 26.81
CA PHE A 18 21.46 5.59 26.38
C PHE A 18 21.36 4.34 25.51
N PRO A 19 20.55 3.33 25.88
CA PRO A 19 20.28 2.25 24.97
C PRO A 19 19.44 2.89 23.86
N PHE A 20 20.07 3.33 22.78
CA PHE A 20 19.37 3.35 21.50
C PHE A 20 18.93 1.92 21.30
N ASP A 21 17.65 1.69 21.60
CA ASP A 21 16.99 0.41 21.48
C ASP A 21 17.12 -0.03 20.01
N VAL A 22 18.18 -0.80 19.71
CA VAL A 22 18.52 -1.21 18.34
C VAL A 22 17.34 -1.97 17.72
N THR A 23 16.55 -2.61 18.57
CA THR A 23 15.28 -3.25 18.27
C THR A 23 14.20 -2.28 17.75
N ALA A 24 14.13 -1.05 18.24
CA ALA A 24 13.22 -0.02 17.71
C ALA A 24 13.64 0.45 16.31
N ILE A 25 14.95 0.64 16.07
CA ILE A 25 15.48 1.03 14.75
C ILE A 25 15.30 -0.12 13.74
N ALA A 26 15.56 -1.37 14.14
CA ALA A 26 15.30 -2.55 13.33
C ALA A 26 13.81 -2.70 12.98
N SER A 27 12.93 -2.41 13.93
CA SER A 27 11.47 -2.44 13.72
C SER A 27 11.01 -1.36 12.74
N LEU A 28 11.57 -0.16 12.80
CA LEU A 28 11.24 0.96 11.90
C LEU A 28 11.74 0.71 10.47
N THR A 29 12.97 0.21 10.33
CA THR A 29 13.56 -0.13 9.03
C THR A 29 12.84 -1.30 8.37
N CYS A 30 12.51 -2.35 9.13
CA CYS A 30 11.73 -3.49 8.63
C CYS A 30 10.31 -3.10 8.20
N LYS A 31 9.60 -2.27 8.98
CA LYS A 31 8.26 -1.77 8.61
C LYS A 31 8.28 -0.95 7.32
N ARG A 32 9.25 -0.04 7.17
CA ARG A 32 9.39 0.81 5.97
C ARG A 32 9.79 0.00 4.74
N GLN A 33 10.70 -0.96 4.88
CA GLN A 33 11.08 -1.88 3.81
C GLN A 33 9.93 -2.80 3.39
N ARG A 34 9.12 -3.26 4.35
CA ARG A 34 7.93 -4.07 4.05
C ARG A 34 6.84 -3.28 3.32
N ALA A 35 6.62 -2.01 3.71
CA ALA A 35 5.67 -1.14 3.02
C ALA A 35 6.09 -0.85 1.57
N THR A 36 7.39 -0.62 1.35
CA THR A 36 7.94 -0.40 0.00
C THR A 36 7.87 -1.67 -0.86
N ALA A 37 8.28 -2.82 -0.34
CA ALA A 37 8.19 -4.10 -1.05
C ALA A 37 6.73 -4.50 -1.36
N MET A 38 5.80 -4.25 -0.44
CA MET A 38 4.36 -4.48 -0.66
C MET A 38 3.82 -3.58 -1.78
N ASN A 39 4.27 -2.33 -1.83
CA ASN A 39 3.86 -1.40 -2.86
C ASN A 39 4.41 -1.78 -4.24
N GLU A 40 5.70 -2.16 -4.32
CA GLU A 40 6.31 -2.66 -5.55
C GLU A 40 5.59 -3.92 -6.08
N TYR A 41 5.24 -4.85 -5.19
CA TYR A 41 4.46 -6.03 -5.54
C TYR A 41 3.07 -5.67 -6.07
N LEU A 42 2.38 -4.73 -5.42
CA LEU A 42 1.07 -4.25 -5.84
C LEU A 42 1.15 -3.61 -7.24
N ILE A 43 2.14 -2.76 -7.49
CA ILE A 43 2.34 -2.12 -8.80
C ILE A 43 2.57 -3.19 -9.88
N ALA A 44 3.49 -4.12 -9.67
CA ALA A 44 3.76 -5.21 -10.62
C ALA A 44 2.53 -6.10 -10.86
N SER A 45 1.74 -6.34 -9.82
CA SER A 45 0.48 -7.08 -9.87
C SER A 45 -0.54 -6.36 -10.75
N ILE A 46 -0.71 -5.04 -10.56
CA ILE A 46 -1.60 -4.19 -11.36
C ILE A 46 -1.17 -4.17 -12.83
N GLU A 47 0.13 -4.01 -13.12
CA GLU A 47 0.64 -4.01 -14.50
C GLU A 47 0.38 -5.33 -15.23
N THR A 48 0.45 -6.46 -14.50
CA THR A 48 0.19 -7.78 -15.05
C THR A 48 -1.30 -7.95 -15.38
N ALA A 49 -2.18 -7.53 -14.49
CA ALA A 49 -3.62 -7.52 -14.74
C ALA A 49 -3.98 -6.59 -15.92
N HIS A 50 -3.36 -5.40 -15.97
CA HIS A 50 -3.58 -4.41 -17.02
C HIS A 50 -3.23 -4.97 -18.40
N ARG A 51 -2.05 -5.59 -18.56
CA ARG A 51 -1.63 -6.23 -19.82
C ARG A 51 -2.60 -7.31 -20.30
N THR A 52 -3.21 -8.04 -19.36
CA THR A 52 -4.17 -9.09 -19.68
C THR A 52 -5.49 -8.51 -20.16
N ILE A 53 -5.97 -7.44 -19.52
CA ILE A 53 -7.27 -6.83 -19.79
C ILE A 53 -7.26 -5.91 -21.01
N GLN A 54 -6.12 -5.26 -21.27
CA GLN A 54 -5.94 -4.31 -22.36
C GLN A 54 -6.42 -4.87 -23.72
N ARG A 55 -6.13 -6.14 -24.01
CA ARG A 55 -6.55 -6.77 -25.28
C ARG A 55 -8.07 -6.84 -25.44
N PHE A 56 -8.81 -6.99 -24.36
CA PHE A 56 -10.27 -6.99 -24.36
C PHE A 56 -10.83 -5.57 -24.42
N ALA A 57 -10.17 -4.62 -23.75
CA ALA A 57 -10.56 -3.20 -23.79
C ALA A 57 -10.41 -2.61 -25.20
N GLU A 58 -9.28 -2.92 -25.87
CA GLU A 58 -8.99 -2.53 -27.27
C GLU A 58 -9.95 -3.19 -28.27
N ALA A 59 -10.48 -4.38 -27.95
CA ALA A 59 -11.51 -5.05 -28.74
C ALA A 59 -12.91 -4.40 -28.58
N GLY A 60 -13.04 -3.33 -27.80
CA GLY A 60 -14.29 -2.61 -27.58
C GLY A 60 -15.20 -3.27 -26.55
N PHE A 61 -14.68 -4.17 -25.70
CA PHE A 61 -15.49 -4.79 -24.65
C PHE A 61 -15.65 -3.84 -23.47
N GLU A 62 -16.83 -3.25 -23.31
CA GLU A 62 -17.16 -2.28 -22.26
C GLU A 62 -16.77 -2.73 -20.83
N PRO A 63 -17.07 -3.98 -20.40
CA PRO A 63 -16.63 -4.45 -19.09
C PRO A 63 -15.10 -4.46 -18.91
N ALA A 64 -14.34 -4.76 -19.96
CA ALA A 64 -12.87 -4.69 -19.90
C ALA A 64 -12.39 -3.24 -19.72
N GLN A 65 -12.99 -2.29 -20.42
CA GLN A 65 -12.64 -0.87 -20.29
C GLN A 65 -12.99 -0.34 -18.89
N ALA A 66 -14.09 -0.79 -18.30
CA ALA A 66 -14.43 -0.46 -16.91
C ALA A 66 -13.37 -0.96 -15.93
N ILE A 67 -12.91 -2.21 -16.09
CA ILE A 67 -11.83 -2.75 -15.25
C ILE A 67 -10.52 -2.00 -15.49
N GLU A 68 -10.18 -1.68 -16.74
CA GLU A 68 -8.97 -0.92 -17.07
C GLU A 68 -8.95 0.46 -16.38
N ARG A 69 -10.07 1.18 -16.39
CA ARG A 69 -10.20 2.46 -15.66
C ARG A 69 -9.95 2.30 -14.17
N GLN A 70 -10.47 1.24 -13.56
CA GLN A 70 -10.26 0.93 -12.14
C GLN A 70 -8.80 0.55 -11.85
N LEU A 71 -8.16 -0.25 -12.71
CA LEU A 71 -6.75 -0.62 -12.58
C LEU A 71 -5.83 0.60 -12.70
N ASN A 72 -6.11 1.53 -13.62
CA ASN A 72 -5.36 2.77 -13.77
C ASN A 72 -5.47 3.64 -12.50
N TRP A 73 -6.67 3.71 -11.90
CA TRP A 73 -6.83 4.36 -10.61
C TRP A 73 -6.00 3.67 -9.52
N CYS A 74 -6.05 2.34 -9.41
CA CYS A 74 -5.26 1.58 -8.44
C CYS A 74 -3.74 1.80 -8.62
N TRP A 75 -3.28 1.88 -9.87
CA TRP A 75 -1.88 2.14 -10.18
C TRP A 75 -1.43 3.52 -9.70
N LYS A 76 -2.20 4.56 -10.02
CA LYS A 76 -1.95 5.93 -9.53
C LYS A 76 -1.97 6.00 -8.00
N ARG A 77 -2.90 5.28 -7.36
CA ARG A 77 -3.00 5.22 -5.90
C ARG A 77 -1.77 4.56 -5.29
N ALA A 78 -1.32 3.43 -5.84
CA ALA A 78 -0.12 2.72 -5.41
C ALA A 78 1.15 3.56 -5.58
N ASN A 79 1.26 4.34 -6.67
CA ASN A 79 2.36 5.28 -6.86
C ASN A 79 2.34 6.50 -5.92
N GLY A 80 1.21 6.75 -5.23
CA GLY A 80 1.03 7.95 -4.43
C GLY A 80 0.70 9.20 -5.25
N ASP A 81 0.35 9.05 -6.53
CA ASP A 81 -0.02 10.17 -7.41
C ASP A 81 -1.39 10.76 -7.07
N ILE A 82 -2.24 9.95 -6.43
CA ILE A 82 -3.58 10.35 -6.02
C ILE A 82 -3.83 10.00 -4.55
N GLU A 83 -4.52 10.91 -3.88
CA GLU A 83 -4.99 10.77 -2.51
C GLU A 83 -6.52 10.87 -2.51
N GLY A 84 -7.16 10.05 -1.67
CA GLY A 84 -8.62 10.00 -1.54
C GLY A 84 -9.25 8.71 -2.06
N PRO A 85 -10.54 8.51 -1.78
CA PRO A 85 -11.26 7.29 -2.11
C PRO A 85 -11.43 7.12 -3.63
N PRO A 86 -11.65 5.89 -4.10
CA PRO A 86 -11.93 5.65 -5.50
C PRO A 86 -13.22 6.33 -5.94
N PRO A 87 -13.32 6.78 -7.21
CA PRO A 87 -14.50 7.48 -7.73
C PRO A 87 -15.77 6.59 -7.72
N ALA A 88 -15.58 5.27 -7.67
CA ALA A 88 -16.62 4.27 -7.48
C ALA A 88 -16.02 3.06 -6.74
N THR A 89 -16.86 2.24 -6.12
CA THR A 89 -16.41 1.00 -5.48
C THR A 89 -15.64 0.12 -6.47
N LEU A 90 -14.47 -0.36 -6.06
CA LEU A 90 -13.68 -1.29 -6.85
C LEU A 90 -14.44 -2.62 -6.93
N CYS A 91 -14.73 -3.06 -8.15
CA CYS A 91 -15.55 -4.25 -8.40
C CYS A 91 -15.03 -5.04 -9.61
N MET A 92 -13.74 -4.91 -9.90
CA MET A 92 -13.05 -5.56 -11.00
C MET A 92 -13.21 -7.08 -10.96
N SER A 93 -13.05 -7.71 -9.79
CA SER A 93 -13.21 -9.16 -9.63
C SER A 93 -14.64 -9.62 -9.90
N TYR A 94 -15.63 -8.82 -9.50
CA TYR A 94 -17.04 -9.07 -9.76
C TYR A 94 -17.36 -8.95 -11.26
N ILE A 95 -16.96 -7.84 -11.89
CA ILE A 95 -17.13 -7.62 -13.34
C ILE A 95 -16.48 -8.78 -14.11
N MET A 96 -15.25 -9.16 -13.75
CA MET A 96 -14.55 -10.26 -14.40
C MET A 96 -15.31 -11.59 -14.25
N SER A 97 -15.82 -11.89 -13.06
CA SER A 97 -16.56 -13.13 -12.82
C SER A 97 -17.89 -13.21 -13.58
N GLN A 98 -18.63 -12.09 -13.70
CA GLN A 98 -19.95 -12.09 -14.32
C GLN A 98 -19.88 -11.94 -15.85
N GLU A 99 -19.03 -11.05 -16.34
CA GLU A 99 -19.03 -10.66 -17.76
C GLU A 99 -18.10 -11.52 -18.62
N PHE A 100 -17.11 -12.19 -18.03
CA PHE A 100 -16.16 -13.00 -18.79
C PHE A 100 -16.38 -14.50 -18.67
N GLU A 101 -17.26 -14.96 -17.77
CA GLU A 101 -17.60 -16.39 -17.64
C GLU A 101 -18.10 -16.99 -18.96
N LYS A 102 -18.86 -16.21 -19.75
CA LYS A 102 -19.37 -16.59 -21.06
C LYS A 102 -18.32 -16.76 -22.17
N TYR A 103 -17.09 -16.24 -21.99
CA TYR A 103 -16.04 -16.25 -23.02
C TYR A 103 -14.91 -17.26 -22.74
N GLY A 104 -15.16 -18.20 -21.83
CA GLY A 104 -14.13 -19.08 -21.29
C GLY A 104 -13.66 -18.53 -19.96
N ALA A 105 -13.76 -19.35 -18.92
CA ALA A 105 -13.45 -18.92 -17.57
C ALA A 105 -11.99 -18.45 -17.45
N TYR A 106 -11.80 -17.21 -16.97
CA TYR A 106 -10.51 -16.71 -16.50
C TYR A 106 -10.52 -16.63 -14.96
N PRO A 107 -10.70 -17.76 -14.25
CA PRO A 107 -10.84 -17.73 -12.79
C PRO A 107 -9.57 -17.20 -12.13
N MET A 108 -8.41 -17.43 -12.74
CA MET A 108 -7.13 -16.89 -12.27
C MET A 108 -7.08 -15.37 -12.35
N LEU A 109 -7.60 -14.75 -13.43
CA LEU A 109 -7.61 -13.30 -13.54
C LEU A 109 -8.61 -12.68 -12.56
N ALA A 110 -9.80 -13.27 -12.39
CA ALA A 110 -10.76 -12.80 -11.40
C ALA A 110 -10.20 -12.89 -9.96
N HIS A 111 -9.49 -13.98 -9.64
CA HIS A 111 -8.80 -14.12 -8.36
C HIS A 111 -7.68 -13.09 -8.19
N HIS A 112 -6.91 -12.84 -9.25
CA HIS A 112 -5.84 -11.86 -9.25
C HIS A 112 -6.36 -10.44 -9.03
N LEU A 113 -7.44 -10.06 -9.71
CA LEU A 113 -8.12 -8.77 -9.50
C LEU A 113 -8.63 -8.62 -8.07
N ARG A 114 -9.17 -9.69 -7.48
CA ARG A 114 -9.61 -9.68 -6.08
C ARG A 114 -8.45 -9.45 -5.10
N ALA A 115 -7.28 -10.02 -5.39
CA ALA A 115 -6.09 -9.76 -4.59
C ALA A 115 -5.66 -8.29 -4.67
N ILE A 116 -5.76 -7.66 -5.86
CA ILE A 116 -5.47 -6.24 -6.05
C ILE A 116 -6.45 -5.37 -5.24
N GLU A 117 -7.75 -5.66 -5.31
CA GLU A 117 -8.79 -4.97 -4.53
C GLU A 117 -8.45 -4.99 -3.03
N ALA A 118 -8.17 -6.17 -2.47
CA ALA A 118 -7.82 -6.33 -1.07
C ALA A 118 -6.52 -5.60 -0.68
N MET A 119 -5.50 -5.61 -1.55
CA MET A 119 -4.25 -4.91 -1.28
C MET A 119 -4.42 -3.39 -1.27
N ILE A 120 -5.28 -2.85 -2.14
CA ILE A 120 -5.61 -1.42 -2.16
C ILE A 120 -6.40 -1.03 -0.91
N GLU A 121 -7.38 -1.84 -0.51
CA GLU A 121 -8.11 -1.63 0.75
C GLU A 121 -7.15 -1.60 1.95
N LEU A 122 -6.19 -2.53 2.01
CA LEU A 122 -5.14 -2.54 3.05
C LEU A 122 -4.21 -1.32 2.99
N LEU A 123 -4.00 -0.74 1.81
CA LEU A 123 -3.18 0.46 1.62
C LEU A 123 -3.93 1.73 2.06
N ASP A 124 -5.25 1.74 1.93
CA ASP A 124 -6.13 2.81 2.44
C ASP A 124 -6.42 2.69 3.94
N MET A 125 -6.27 1.51 4.54
CA MET A 125 -6.29 1.35 5.99
C MET A 125 -5.06 2.06 6.60
N ASN A 126 -5.26 3.31 6.99
CA ASN A 126 -4.30 4.06 7.80
C ASN A 126 -3.96 3.27 9.07
N ALA A 127 -2.75 3.48 9.60
CA ALA A 127 -2.25 2.83 10.81
C ALA A 127 -3.20 2.97 12.03
N ASP A 128 -4.05 4.01 12.03
CA ASP A 128 -5.07 4.25 13.05
C ASP A 128 -6.24 3.24 13.01
N ASP A 129 -6.61 2.71 11.84
CA ASP A 129 -7.67 1.70 11.73
C ASP A 129 -7.16 0.32 12.14
N VAL A 130 -5.90 0.00 11.84
CA VAL A 130 -5.26 -1.26 12.27
C VAL A 130 -5.21 -1.35 13.81
N ALA A 131 -4.93 -0.24 14.50
CA ALA A 131 -4.97 -0.18 15.97
C ALA A 131 -6.40 -0.36 16.51
N LYS A 132 -7.41 0.18 15.82
CA LYS A 132 -8.82 0.08 16.20
C LYS A 132 -9.38 -1.33 16.03
N TYR A 133 -9.01 -2.03 14.95
CA TYR A 133 -9.38 -3.43 14.73
C TYR A 133 -8.62 -4.41 15.65
N ALA A 134 -7.35 -4.12 15.98
CA ALA A 134 -6.60 -4.89 16.97
C ALA A 134 -7.18 -4.72 18.40
N ALA A 135 -7.67 -3.53 18.75
CA ALA A 135 -8.32 -3.27 20.03
C ALA A 135 -9.73 -3.89 20.18
N LEU A 136 -10.40 -4.19 19.06
CA LEU A 136 -11.72 -4.84 19.04
C LEU A 136 -11.65 -6.37 19.04
N SER A 137 -10.46 -6.95 18.86
CA SER A 137 -10.21 -8.40 18.82
C SER A 137 -9.45 -8.95 20.04
N ALA A 138 -9.22 -8.11 21.05
CA ALA A 138 -8.66 -8.46 22.36
C ALA A 138 -9.75 -8.41 23.44
#